data_AF-A0A369YZY1-F1
#
_entry.id   AF-A0A369YZY1-F1
#
_cell.length_a   1.000
_cell.length_b   1.000
_cell.length_c   1.000
_cell.angle_alpha   90.00
_cell.angle_beta   90.00
_cell.angle_gamma   90.00
#
_symmetry.space_group_name_H-M   'P 1'
#
loop_
_entity.id
_entity.type
_entity.pdbx_description
1 polymer ?
#
loop_
_entity_poly.entity_id
_entity_poly.type
_entity_poly.pdbx_seq_one_letter_code
_entity_poly.pdbx_strand_id
1 'polypeptide(L)'
;MSEYNNLNLLKNNHNIESEINRLKKISKDNCNIQVFLDSKLKLAQLLENQKEYDKAEQVYRLIERADSKEAFAVSRNNLGVLFGKLKQYDKAEKVFAEVSSEDFPKGFSRICINLSIILKRNNKLADAKKLLENIKRNDGECFFRARFVIGEIYLKLGEYDNAKIAFKDSKETYYYDSECFMRILDISNKDISNNLINLRENVYNILNCLILDGKYEEYICHYTRPSTAFSLLKDDTKDDNKPSKLRLSTIKNVNDPTEGRILFDYFNLPNREIDIGSFISCFTFNHDSLNQFRLYGKENNQEASGVSIVFKKDFFSEYLGSCHSIECSREKFVNNFSSLEEESNINAITDGGINKLPVYRCIYLDNKYDYMKLAKRSEIDFYRESKSDEYTSYLCIIKEKEYEVKNNLNEIRVMLKDILENKDFNEPMHDLINYILLPLKFLVKHAAFEDEQECRMFFITDLFDDRIQSSFNEKSMYLEYEPSVKENIKEIYLSIGAYQYEDFFIRTLKDSSKVCRSRNPFRNK
;
A
#
# COMPACT_ATOMS: atom_id res chain seq x y z
N MET A 1 35.98 -2.93 -1.74
CA MET A 1 34.59 -2.80 -2.27
C MET A 1 33.54 -3.21 -1.22
N SER A 2 33.84 -4.07 -0.23
CA SER A 2 32.99 -4.32 0.95
C SER A 2 32.94 -3.14 1.95
N GLU A 3 34.01 -2.34 2.03
CA GLU A 3 34.07 -1.19 2.95
C GLU A 3 33.13 -0.04 2.57
N TYR A 4 32.82 0.15 1.28
CA TYR A 4 32.04 1.30 0.82
C TYR A 4 30.52 1.12 1.04
N ASN A 5 30.01 -0.12 0.91
CA ASN A 5 28.61 -0.45 1.19
C ASN A 5 28.34 -0.55 2.70
N ASN A 6 29.29 -1.10 3.48
CA ASN A 6 29.24 -1.00 4.94
C ASN A 6 29.24 0.46 5.40
N LEU A 7 30.02 1.33 4.74
CA LEU A 7 30.02 2.77 5.04
C LEU A 7 28.64 3.40 4.85
N ASN A 8 27.85 3.01 3.85
CA ASN A 8 26.56 3.64 3.56
C ASN A 8 25.42 3.15 4.49
N LEU A 9 25.40 1.86 4.85
CA LEU A 9 24.50 1.32 5.88
C LEU A 9 24.86 1.85 7.27
N LEU A 10 26.16 1.88 7.61
CA LEU A 10 26.65 2.53 8.82
C LEU A 10 26.31 4.03 8.79
N LYS A 11 26.49 4.74 7.66
CA LYS A 11 26.13 6.16 7.55
C LYS A 11 24.63 6.40 7.73
N ASN A 12 23.75 5.58 7.17
CA ASN A 12 22.30 5.76 7.34
C ASN A 12 21.85 5.45 8.77
N ASN A 13 22.32 4.36 9.38
CA ASN A 13 22.02 4.05 10.78
C ASN A 13 22.66 5.08 11.73
N HIS A 14 23.90 5.49 11.48
CA HIS A 14 24.58 6.55 12.23
C HIS A 14 23.89 7.90 12.04
N ASN A 15 23.27 8.18 10.89
CA ASN A 15 22.50 9.40 10.67
C ASN A 15 21.20 9.39 11.49
N ILE A 16 20.48 8.26 11.53
CA ILE A 16 19.27 8.13 12.35
C ILE A 16 19.61 8.19 13.85
N GLU A 17 20.63 7.46 14.30
CA GLU A 17 21.06 7.46 15.70
C GLU A 17 21.60 8.84 16.13
N SER A 18 22.37 9.50 15.26
CA SER A 18 22.81 10.89 15.46
C SER A 18 21.61 11.84 15.55
N GLU A 19 20.60 11.68 14.70
CA GLU A 19 19.39 12.49 14.72
C GLU A 19 18.57 12.25 16.01
N ILE A 20 18.39 11.00 16.42
CA ILE A 20 17.74 10.65 17.70
C ILE A 20 18.49 11.31 18.87
N ASN A 21 19.82 11.22 18.89
CA ASN A 21 20.64 11.84 19.93
C ASN A 21 20.56 13.37 19.91
N ARG A 22 20.44 13.99 18.73
CA ARG A 22 20.19 15.43 18.58
C ARG A 22 18.83 15.82 19.15
N LEU A 23 17.76 15.11 18.78
CA LEU A 23 16.39 15.39 19.23
C LEU A 23 16.19 15.15 20.73
N LYS A 24 16.89 14.16 21.32
CA LYS A 24 16.87 13.91 22.77
C LYS A 24 17.38 15.10 23.60
N LYS A 25 18.31 15.89 23.06
CA LYS A 25 18.88 17.07 23.75
C LYS A 25 17.95 18.29 23.75
N ILE A 26 16.90 18.29 22.94
CA ILE A 26 15.93 19.39 22.88
C ILE A 26 15.00 19.31 24.10
N SER A 27 14.83 20.44 24.79
CA SER A 27 14.03 20.59 26.01
C SER A 27 13.28 21.92 25.99
N LYS A 28 12.28 22.08 26.87
CA LYS A 28 11.52 23.33 27.00
C LYS A 28 12.42 24.53 27.38
N ASP A 29 13.54 24.27 28.06
CA ASP A 29 14.44 25.32 28.55
C ASP A 29 15.40 25.86 27.49
N ASN A 30 15.62 25.11 26.39
CA ASN A 30 16.65 25.43 25.40
C ASN A 30 16.13 25.73 23.99
N CYS A 31 14.81 25.78 23.80
CA CYS A 31 14.20 26.16 22.53
C CYS A 31 12.79 26.74 22.75
N ASN A 32 12.20 27.29 21.69
CA ASN A 32 10.78 27.66 21.70
C ASN A 32 9.92 26.39 21.82
N ILE A 33 8.78 26.50 22.52
CA ILE A 33 7.79 25.42 22.68
C ILE A 33 7.43 24.73 21.36
N GLN A 34 7.30 25.45 20.25
CA GLN A 34 6.99 24.85 18.95
C GLN A 34 8.08 23.86 18.50
N VAL A 35 9.36 24.28 18.60
CA VAL A 35 10.51 23.44 18.28
C VAL A 35 10.59 22.22 19.20
N PHE A 36 10.28 22.41 20.48
CA PHE A 36 10.19 21.31 21.43
C PHE A 36 9.13 20.30 20.99
N LEU A 37 7.90 20.73 20.72
CA LEU A 37 6.78 19.86 20.33
C LEU A 37 7.09 19.07 19.05
N ASP A 38 7.54 19.75 18.00
CA ASP A 38 7.93 19.11 16.74
C ASP A 38 9.06 18.11 16.94
N SER A 39 10.04 18.44 17.78
CA SER A 39 11.14 17.51 18.10
C SER A 39 10.67 16.25 18.80
N LYS A 40 9.68 16.34 19.71
CA LYS A 40 9.16 15.18 20.45
C LYS A 40 8.29 14.29 19.56
N LEU A 41 7.45 14.88 18.71
CA LEU A 41 6.68 14.12 17.73
C LEU A 41 7.59 13.34 16.77
N LYS A 42 8.62 14.01 16.22
CA LYS A 42 9.60 13.37 15.33
C LYS A 42 10.44 12.30 16.05
N LEU A 43 10.91 12.58 17.27
CA LEU A 43 11.69 11.63 18.05
C LEU A 43 10.87 10.37 18.35
N ALA A 44 9.61 10.51 18.74
CA ALA A 44 8.75 9.38 19.02
C ALA A 44 8.53 8.50 17.79
N GLN A 45 8.25 9.09 16.62
CA GLN A 45 8.13 8.35 15.35
C GLN A 45 9.41 7.60 14.97
N LEU A 46 10.59 8.24 15.12
CA LEU A 46 11.86 7.56 14.86
C LEU A 46 12.08 6.36 15.78
N LEU A 47 11.69 6.48 17.05
CA LEU A 47 11.75 5.37 18.02
C LEU A 47 10.74 4.26 17.67
N GLU A 48 9.53 4.60 17.23
CA GLU A 48 8.56 3.62 16.71
C GLU A 48 9.13 2.83 15.53
N ASN A 49 9.76 3.52 14.57
CA ASN A 49 10.37 2.91 13.39
C ASN A 49 11.53 1.96 13.77
N GLN A 50 12.26 2.28 14.84
CA GLN A 50 13.28 1.41 15.43
C GLN A 50 12.71 0.31 16.34
N LYS A 51 11.38 0.23 16.47
CA LYS A 51 10.66 -0.70 17.36
C LYS A 51 10.98 -0.52 18.84
N GLU A 52 11.48 0.65 19.22
CA GLU A 52 11.72 1.04 20.62
C GLU A 52 10.44 1.60 21.26
N TYR A 53 9.38 0.77 21.28
CA TYR A 53 8.01 1.21 21.57
C TYR A 53 7.84 1.84 22.96
N ASP A 54 8.50 1.30 24.00
CA ASP A 54 8.43 1.85 25.35
C ASP A 54 9.03 3.25 25.44
N LYS A 55 10.11 3.51 24.68
CA LYS A 55 10.73 4.83 24.61
C LYS A 55 9.86 5.80 23.81
N ALA A 56 9.26 5.34 22.71
CA ALA A 56 8.31 6.13 21.93
C ALA A 56 7.11 6.57 22.79
N GLU A 57 6.53 5.66 23.58
CA GLU A 57 5.46 5.99 24.53
C GLU A 57 5.88 7.09 25.50
N GLN A 58 7.04 6.95 26.14
CA GLN A 58 7.53 7.95 27.09
C GLN A 58 7.66 9.32 26.42
N VAL A 59 8.19 9.38 25.19
CA VAL A 59 8.36 10.64 24.45
C VAL A 59 7.01 11.27 24.09
N TYR A 60 6.01 10.51 23.63
CA TYR A 60 4.67 11.05 23.38
C TYR A 60 4.03 11.63 24.65
N ARG A 61 4.27 11.01 25.80
CA ARG A 61 3.72 11.47 27.09
C ARG A 61 4.35 12.75 27.61
N LEU A 62 5.53 13.15 27.13
CA LEU A 62 6.17 14.43 27.49
C LEU A 62 5.44 15.66 26.94
N ILE A 63 4.56 15.49 25.94
CA ILE A 63 3.73 16.56 25.41
C ILE A 63 2.52 16.73 26.32
N GLU A 64 2.39 17.90 26.95
CA GLU A 64 1.31 18.23 27.86
C GLU A 64 0.23 19.07 27.17
N ARG A 65 -1.03 18.91 27.58
CA ARG A 65 -2.15 19.70 27.02
C ARG A 65 -1.97 21.21 27.24
N ALA A 66 -1.27 21.60 28.30
CA ALA A 66 -0.96 22.99 28.61
C ALA A 66 0.07 23.62 27.64
N ASP A 67 0.92 22.81 27.01
CA ASP A 67 1.92 23.28 26.03
C ASP A 67 1.25 23.64 24.70
N SER A 68 0.39 22.75 24.23
CA SER A 68 -0.43 22.92 23.04
C SER A 68 -1.52 21.85 23.03
N LYS A 69 -2.79 22.29 22.98
CA LYS A 69 -3.94 21.37 22.88
C LYS A 69 -3.84 20.48 21.63
N GLU A 70 -3.43 21.07 20.52
CA GLU A 70 -3.30 20.37 19.23
C GLU A 70 -2.16 19.35 19.25
N ALA A 71 -0.96 19.74 19.70
CA ALA A 71 0.17 18.81 19.80
C ALA A 71 -0.11 17.67 20.78
N PHE A 72 -0.81 17.97 21.87
CA PHE A 72 -1.31 16.97 22.80
C PHE A 72 -2.24 15.99 22.09
N ALA A 73 -3.27 16.46 21.39
CA ALA A 73 -4.20 15.60 20.65
C ALA A 73 -3.49 14.73 19.61
N VAL A 74 -2.56 15.31 18.84
CA VAL A 74 -1.71 14.59 17.87
C VAL A 74 -0.88 13.50 18.55
N SER A 75 -0.22 13.82 19.67
CA SER A 75 0.60 12.85 20.40
C SER A 75 -0.22 11.67 20.93
N ARG A 76 -1.44 11.95 21.44
CA ARG A 76 -2.35 10.93 21.96
C ARG A 76 -2.95 10.09 20.84
N ASN A 77 -3.28 10.69 19.70
CA ASN A 77 -3.70 9.92 18.52
C ASN A 77 -2.62 8.92 18.09
N ASN A 78 -1.38 9.38 17.92
CA ASN A 78 -0.28 8.53 17.47
C ASN A 78 0.03 7.41 18.47
N LEU A 79 0.05 7.74 19.77
CA LEU A 79 0.23 6.75 20.83
C LEU A 79 -0.93 5.72 20.88
N GLY A 80 -2.17 6.16 20.67
CA GLY A 80 -3.33 5.28 20.56
C GLY A 80 -3.22 4.31 19.37
N VAL A 81 -2.78 4.82 18.21
CA VAL A 81 -2.52 3.98 17.02
C VAL A 81 -1.40 2.98 17.28
N LEU A 82 -0.30 3.39 17.93
CA LEU A 82 0.80 2.51 18.33
C LEU A 82 0.29 1.35 19.20
N PHE A 83 -0.48 1.65 20.25
CA PHE A 83 -1.07 0.59 21.08
C PHE A 83 -2.01 -0.32 20.28
N GLY A 84 -2.76 0.23 19.32
CA GLY A 84 -3.55 -0.55 18.38
C GLY A 84 -2.72 -1.53 17.54
N LYS A 85 -1.56 -1.09 17.02
CA LYS A 85 -0.59 -1.94 16.29
C LYS A 85 -0.04 -3.06 17.19
N LEU A 86 0.22 -2.75 18.47
CA LEU A 86 0.68 -3.72 19.48
C LEU A 86 -0.45 -4.60 20.04
N LYS A 87 -1.68 -4.48 19.53
CA LYS A 87 -2.88 -5.18 20.02
C LYS A 87 -3.20 -4.91 21.51
N GLN A 88 -2.71 -3.80 22.05
CA GLN A 88 -2.98 -3.33 23.42
C GLN A 88 -4.23 -2.44 23.44
N TYR A 89 -5.38 -3.00 23.04
CA TYR A 89 -6.61 -2.23 22.76
C TYR A 89 -7.14 -1.43 23.95
N ASP A 90 -7.04 -1.94 25.17
CA ASP A 90 -7.48 -1.22 26.37
C ASP A 90 -6.63 0.03 26.66
N LYS A 91 -5.33 -0.03 26.36
CA LYS A 91 -4.45 1.16 26.46
C LYS A 91 -4.75 2.16 25.35
N ALA A 92 -4.96 1.68 24.13
CA ALA A 92 -5.33 2.52 22.99
C ALA A 92 -6.62 3.30 23.29
N GLU A 93 -7.67 2.62 23.75
CA GLU A 93 -8.96 3.22 24.11
C GLU A 93 -8.79 4.33 25.15
N LYS A 94 -8.06 4.07 26.24
CA LYS A 94 -7.79 5.07 27.28
C LYS A 94 -7.09 6.30 26.74
N VAL A 95 -6.04 6.10 25.93
CA VAL A 95 -5.26 7.21 25.37
C VAL A 95 -6.08 8.05 24.39
N PHE A 96 -6.88 7.44 23.52
CA PHE A 96 -7.77 8.19 22.64
C PHE A 96 -8.82 8.99 23.42
N ALA A 97 -9.35 8.42 24.50
CA ALA A 97 -10.32 9.09 25.37
C ALA A 97 -9.73 10.28 26.17
N GLU A 98 -8.40 10.43 26.21
CA GLU A 98 -7.75 11.63 26.75
C GLU A 98 -7.96 12.88 25.87
N VAL A 99 -8.45 12.74 24.63
CA VAL A 99 -8.62 13.87 23.69
C VAL A 99 -10.09 14.28 23.59
N SER A 100 -10.34 15.59 23.63
CA SER A 100 -11.66 16.19 23.39
C SER A 100 -11.75 16.85 22.01
N SER A 101 -12.96 17.09 21.52
CA SER A 101 -13.18 17.81 20.26
C SER A 101 -12.62 19.24 20.28
N GLU A 102 -12.50 19.85 21.44
CA GLU A 102 -11.93 21.20 21.60
C GLU A 102 -10.40 21.23 21.49
N ASP A 103 -9.74 20.10 21.72
CA ASP A 103 -8.28 20.04 21.68
C ASP A 103 -7.74 20.10 20.26
N PHE A 104 -8.45 19.47 19.32
CA PHE A 104 -8.10 19.47 17.90
C PHE A 104 -9.33 19.30 16.99
N PRO A 105 -10.19 20.34 16.86
CA PRO A 105 -11.46 20.22 16.13
C PRO A 105 -11.33 19.66 14.71
N LYS A 106 -10.30 20.08 13.96
CA LYS A 106 -10.07 19.68 12.56
C LYS A 106 -9.68 18.22 12.39
N GLY A 107 -8.92 17.65 13.34
CA GLY A 107 -8.49 16.25 13.28
C GLY A 107 -9.28 15.30 14.19
N PHE A 108 -10.25 15.82 14.95
CA PHE A 108 -11.02 15.01 15.90
C PHE A 108 -11.80 13.89 15.22
N SER A 109 -12.32 14.12 14.00
CA SER A 109 -13.01 13.08 13.20
C SER A 109 -12.10 11.88 12.92
N ARG A 110 -10.81 12.11 12.61
CA ARG A 110 -9.80 11.06 12.43
C ARG A 110 -9.52 10.30 13.72
N ILE A 111 -9.42 11.00 14.85
CA ILE A 111 -9.27 10.39 16.18
C ILE A 111 -10.49 9.50 16.50
N CYS A 112 -11.70 9.99 16.24
CA CYS A 112 -12.94 9.23 16.40
C CYS A 112 -12.94 7.95 15.55
N ILE A 113 -12.51 8.01 14.28
CA ILE A 113 -12.39 6.83 13.43
C ILE A 113 -11.43 5.81 14.02
N ASN A 114 -10.23 6.26 14.43
CA ASN A 114 -9.22 5.38 15.02
C ASN A 114 -9.74 4.72 16.30
N LEU A 115 -10.35 5.49 17.21
CA LEU A 115 -10.97 4.98 18.43
C LEU A 115 -12.10 3.99 18.11
N SER A 116 -12.99 4.31 17.16
CA SER A 116 -14.08 3.40 16.76
C SER A 116 -13.58 2.06 16.20
N ILE A 117 -12.45 2.04 15.51
CA ILE A 117 -11.82 0.79 15.07
C ILE A 117 -11.34 -0.04 16.26
N ILE A 118 -10.73 0.60 17.27
CA ILE A 118 -10.32 -0.08 18.52
C ILE A 118 -11.55 -0.62 19.27
N LEU A 119 -12.59 0.19 19.43
CA LEU A 119 -13.85 -0.23 20.06
C LEU A 119 -14.49 -1.41 19.32
N LYS A 120 -14.51 -1.39 17.97
CA LYS A 120 -14.98 -2.51 17.15
C LYS A 120 -14.20 -3.80 17.41
N ARG A 121 -12.88 -3.71 17.59
CA ARG A 121 -12.02 -4.87 17.94
C ARG A 121 -12.29 -5.39 19.36
N ASN A 122 -12.61 -4.50 20.30
CA ASN A 122 -13.07 -4.83 21.65
C ASN A 122 -14.56 -5.21 21.73
N ASN A 123 -15.24 -5.41 20.59
CA ASN A 123 -16.67 -5.75 20.49
C ASN A 123 -17.62 -4.70 21.12
N LYS A 124 -17.16 -3.45 21.30
CA LYS A 124 -17.96 -2.31 21.78
C LYS A 124 -18.62 -1.57 20.60
N LEU A 125 -19.47 -2.30 19.87
CA LEU A 125 -20.02 -1.85 18.59
C LEU A 125 -20.92 -0.60 18.70
N ALA A 126 -21.73 -0.50 19.75
CA ALA A 126 -22.64 0.63 19.96
C ALA A 126 -21.87 1.95 20.18
N ASP A 127 -20.83 1.91 21.01
CA ASP A 127 -19.98 3.08 21.29
C ASP A 127 -19.21 3.51 20.03
N ALA A 128 -18.65 2.53 19.31
CA ALA A 128 -17.98 2.77 18.03
C ALA A 128 -18.92 3.47 17.03
N LYS A 129 -20.15 2.97 16.88
CA LYS A 129 -21.14 3.53 15.97
C LYS A 129 -21.53 4.96 16.35
N LYS A 130 -21.80 5.20 17.64
CA LYS A 130 -22.18 6.53 18.15
C LYS A 130 -21.11 7.59 17.87
N LEU A 131 -19.83 7.24 18.00
CA LEU A 131 -18.72 8.15 17.65
C LEU A 131 -18.69 8.47 16.16
N LEU A 132 -18.89 7.45 15.30
CA LEU A 132 -18.87 7.61 13.85
C LEU A 132 -20.07 8.40 13.31
N GLU A 133 -21.25 8.26 13.92
CA GLU A 133 -22.47 9.00 13.54
C GLU A 133 -22.36 10.53 13.73
N ASN A 134 -21.42 10.96 14.59
CA ASN A 134 -21.12 12.38 14.78
C ASN A 134 -20.31 12.98 13.63
N ILE A 135 -19.64 12.16 12.82
CA ILE A 135 -18.86 12.61 11.67
C ILE A 135 -19.83 12.97 10.53
N LYS A 136 -19.70 14.19 10.03
CA LYS A 136 -20.59 14.82 9.05
C LYS A 136 -19.90 14.96 7.71
N ARG A 137 -20.67 15.19 6.64
CA ARG A 137 -20.14 15.22 5.27
C ARG A 137 -19.08 16.32 5.04
N ASN A 138 -19.12 17.39 5.83
CA ASN A 138 -18.09 18.46 5.82
C ASN A 138 -16.77 18.05 6.49
N ASP A 139 -16.69 16.88 7.13
CA ASP A 139 -15.44 16.29 7.64
C ASP A 139 -14.62 15.58 6.54
N GLY A 140 -15.00 15.75 5.26
CA GLY A 140 -14.25 15.25 4.10
C GLY A 140 -14.17 13.72 4.06
N GLU A 141 -12.99 13.18 3.73
CA GLU A 141 -12.73 11.74 3.64
C GLU A 141 -13.12 10.96 4.92
N CYS A 142 -13.02 11.61 6.09
CA CYS A 142 -13.42 10.98 7.36
C CYS A 142 -14.89 10.55 7.34
N PHE A 143 -15.77 11.28 6.65
CA PHE A 143 -17.17 10.91 6.52
C PHE A 143 -17.35 9.57 5.81
N PHE A 144 -16.74 9.41 4.63
CA PHE A 144 -16.88 8.20 3.82
C PHE A 144 -16.32 6.98 4.55
N ARG A 145 -15.19 7.14 5.22
CA ARG A 145 -14.58 6.09 6.04
C ARG A 145 -15.45 5.73 7.25
N ALA A 146 -16.04 6.73 7.92
CA ALA A 146 -16.96 6.49 9.01
C ALA A 146 -18.19 5.70 8.55
N ARG A 147 -18.75 6.04 7.38
CA ARG A 147 -19.88 5.32 6.77
C ARG A 147 -19.51 3.88 6.41
N PHE A 148 -18.31 3.65 5.87
CA PHE A 148 -17.83 2.29 5.58
C PHE A 148 -17.76 1.43 6.85
N VAL A 149 -17.13 1.96 7.92
CA VAL A 149 -17.02 1.24 9.21
C VAL A 149 -18.38 1.04 9.87
N ILE A 150 -19.30 2.00 9.76
CA ILE A 150 -20.70 1.82 10.19
C ILE A 150 -21.37 0.66 9.43
N GLY A 151 -21.14 0.54 8.12
CA GLY A 151 -21.61 -0.59 7.31
C GLY A 151 -21.10 -1.93 7.85
N GLU A 152 -19.80 -2.05 8.14
CA GLU A 152 -19.21 -3.25 8.75
C GLU A 152 -19.81 -3.54 10.14
N ILE A 153 -20.11 -2.52 10.95
CA ILE A 153 -20.78 -2.68 12.24
C ILE A 153 -22.19 -3.25 12.05
N TYR A 154 -22.96 -2.71 11.10
CA TYR A 154 -24.30 -3.20 10.80
C TYR A 154 -24.29 -4.64 10.28
N LEU A 155 -23.30 -5.03 9.46
CA LEU A 155 -23.11 -6.43 9.07
C LEU A 155 -22.95 -7.36 10.27
N LYS A 156 -22.11 -6.98 11.25
CA LYS A 156 -21.91 -7.75 12.49
C LYS A 156 -23.18 -7.84 13.35
N LEU A 157 -24.04 -6.82 13.29
CA LEU A 157 -25.32 -6.78 14.01
C LEU A 157 -26.45 -7.50 13.25
N GLY A 158 -26.24 -7.91 11.99
CA GLY A 158 -27.28 -8.50 11.13
C GLY A 158 -28.29 -7.48 10.58
N GLU A 159 -27.99 -6.18 10.64
CA GLU A 159 -28.85 -5.09 10.17
C GLU A 159 -28.54 -4.74 8.70
N TYR A 160 -28.86 -5.65 7.78
CA TYR A 160 -28.40 -5.57 6.38
C TYR A 160 -28.91 -4.35 5.59
N ASP A 161 -30.15 -3.91 5.80
CA ASP A 161 -30.68 -2.72 5.12
C ASP A 161 -29.89 -1.46 5.51
N ASN A 162 -29.59 -1.31 6.81
CA ASN A 162 -28.78 -0.23 7.33
C ASN A 162 -27.33 -0.32 6.83
N ALA A 163 -26.78 -1.53 6.75
CA ALA A 163 -25.46 -1.76 6.17
C ALA A 163 -25.39 -1.29 4.71
N LYS A 164 -26.39 -1.63 3.90
CA LYS A 164 -26.46 -1.24 2.48
C LYS A 164 -26.51 0.28 2.31
N ILE A 165 -27.27 0.99 3.15
CA ILE A 165 -27.30 2.47 3.15
C ILE A 165 -25.92 3.03 3.48
N ALA A 166 -25.28 2.51 4.52
CA ALA A 166 -23.96 2.97 4.94
C ALA A 166 -22.89 2.74 3.87
N PHE A 167 -22.90 1.57 3.19
CA PHE A 167 -21.99 1.30 2.07
C PHE A 167 -22.28 2.18 0.86
N LYS A 168 -23.55 2.45 0.56
CA LYS A 168 -23.91 3.39 -0.50
C LYS A 168 -23.33 4.78 -0.24
N ASP A 169 -23.39 5.25 1.01
CA ASP A 169 -22.80 6.53 1.41
C ASP A 169 -21.26 6.52 1.32
N SER A 170 -20.59 5.39 1.60
CA SER A 170 -19.12 5.29 1.51
C SER A 170 -18.57 5.04 0.10
N LYS A 171 -19.43 4.67 -0.85
CA LYS A 171 -19.04 4.25 -2.21
C LYS A 171 -18.28 5.32 -3.00
N GLU A 172 -18.48 6.61 -2.70
CA GLU A 172 -17.77 7.71 -3.35
C GLU A 172 -16.24 7.58 -3.21
N THR A 173 -15.75 7.14 -2.05
CA THR A 173 -14.33 6.86 -1.82
C THR A 173 -14.00 5.37 -1.91
N TYR A 174 -14.76 4.52 -1.23
CA TYR A 174 -14.47 3.09 -1.09
C TYR A 174 -15.22 2.28 -2.14
N TYR A 175 -15.07 2.64 -3.41
CA TYR A 175 -15.93 2.16 -4.50
C TYR A 175 -16.02 0.63 -4.56
N TYR A 176 -14.88 -0.04 -4.73
CA TYR A 176 -14.82 -1.49 -4.90
C TYR A 176 -15.46 -2.23 -3.72
N ASP A 177 -15.04 -1.91 -2.50
CA ASP A 177 -15.50 -2.62 -1.31
C ASP A 177 -16.96 -2.34 -0.98
N SER A 178 -17.39 -1.08 -1.12
CA SER A 178 -18.78 -0.69 -0.88
C SER A 178 -19.72 -1.34 -1.90
N GLU A 179 -19.35 -1.32 -3.18
CA GLU A 179 -20.10 -1.98 -4.24
C GLU A 179 -20.14 -3.50 -4.03
N CYS A 180 -19.02 -4.10 -3.63
CA CYS A 180 -18.95 -5.53 -3.30
C CYS A 180 -19.96 -5.89 -2.21
N PHE A 181 -19.96 -5.18 -1.09
CA PHE A 181 -20.91 -5.45 0.01
C PHE A 181 -22.35 -5.18 -0.41
N MET A 182 -22.62 -4.10 -1.14
CA MET A 182 -23.96 -3.81 -1.64
C MET A 182 -24.50 -4.95 -2.52
N ARG A 183 -23.67 -5.49 -3.44
CA ARG A 183 -24.04 -6.63 -4.30
C ARG A 183 -24.25 -7.92 -3.51
N ILE A 184 -23.43 -8.19 -2.48
CA ILE A 184 -23.61 -9.35 -1.60
C ILE A 184 -24.92 -9.24 -0.83
N LEU A 185 -25.25 -8.05 -0.32
CA LEU A 185 -26.47 -7.81 0.46
C LEU A 185 -27.75 -7.81 -0.38
N ASP A 186 -27.63 -7.73 -1.72
CA ASP A 186 -28.74 -7.92 -2.65
C ASP A 186 -29.13 -9.39 -2.86
N ILE A 187 -28.33 -10.34 -2.35
CA ILE A 187 -28.65 -11.76 -2.39
C ILE A 187 -29.68 -12.09 -1.29
N SER A 188 -30.87 -12.52 -1.70
CA SER A 188 -31.97 -12.86 -0.79
C SER A 188 -31.66 -14.02 0.16
N ASN A 189 -30.85 -14.99 -0.28
CA ASN A 189 -30.47 -16.14 0.55
C ASN A 189 -29.33 -15.73 1.50
N LYS A 190 -29.63 -15.74 2.80
CA LYS A 190 -28.69 -15.34 3.86
C LYS A 190 -27.50 -16.27 4.03
N ASP A 191 -27.65 -17.56 3.77
CA ASP A 191 -26.54 -18.51 3.89
C ASP A 191 -25.52 -18.27 2.77
N ILE A 192 -26.00 -18.05 1.54
CA ILE A 192 -25.14 -17.66 0.42
C ILE A 192 -24.49 -16.31 0.69
N SER A 193 -25.24 -15.30 1.15
CA SER A 193 -24.67 -13.97 1.41
C SER A 193 -23.59 -14.02 2.50
N ASN A 194 -23.81 -14.77 3.58
CA ASN A 194 -22.81 -14.98 4.62
C ASN A 194 -21.55 -15.69 4.08
N ASN A 195 -21.70 -16.71 3.23
CA ASN A 195 -20.56 -17.38 2.58
C ASN A 195 -19.79 -16.44 1.63
N LEU A 196 -20.48 -15.55 0.92
CA LEU A 196 -19.84 -14.53 0.07
C LEU A 196 -19.11 -13.45 0.90
N ILE A 197 -19.65 -13.07 2.06
CA ILE A 197 -18.93 -12.20 3.03
C ILE A 197 -17.66 -12.91 3.47
N ASN A 198 -17.73 -14.19 3.87
CA ASN A 198 -16.56 -14.96 4.31
C ASN A 198 -15.52 -15.16 3.19
N LEU A 199 -15.98 -15.36 1.94
CA LEU A 199 -15.13 -15.42 0.76
C LEU A 199 -14.33 -14.12 0.59
N ARG A 200 -15.00 -12.98 0.71
CA ARG A 200 -14.37 -11.65 0.66
C ARG A 200 -13.35 -11.46 1.79
N GLU A 201 -13.69 -11.86 3.02
CA GLU A 201 -12.75 -11.78 4.14
C GLU A 201 -11.50 -12.65 3.91
N ASN A 202 -11.66 -13.83 3.31
CA ASN A 202 -10.53 -14.68 2.92
C ASN A 202 -9.65 -14.05 1.83
N VAL A 203 -10.26 -13.39 0.83
CA VAL A 203 -9.50 -12.59 -0.15
C VAL A 203 -8.66 -11.54 0.56
N TYR A 204 -9.23 -10.85 1.55
CA TYR A 204 -8.53 -9.84 2.32
C TYR A 204 -7.39 -10.42 3.18
N ASN A 205 -7.59 -11.58 3.80
CA ASN A 205 -6.54 -12.28 4.53
C ASN A 205 -5.35 -12.60 3.64
N ILE A 206 -5.60 -13.05 2.40
CA ILE A 206 -4.53 -13.28 1.41
C ILE A 206 -3.83 -11.96 1.08
N LEU A 207 -4.57 -10.88 0.77
CA LEU A 207 -3.97 -9.57 0.48
C LEU A 207 -3.05 -9.09 1.62
N ASN A 208 -3.45 -9.29 2.88
CA ASN A 208 -2.64 -8.95 4.05
C ASN A 208 -1.33 -9.76 4.12
N CYS A 209 -1.34 -11.02 3.68
CA CYS A 209 -0.12 -11.82 3.61
C CYS A 209 0.82 -11.29 2.51
N LEU A 210 0.24 -10.87 1.38
CA LEU A 210 0.99 -10.48 0.18
C LEU A 210 1.64 -9.10 0.27
N ILE A 211 1.15 -8.21 1.14
CA ILE A 211 1.63 -6.84 1.24
C ILE A 211 3.13 -6.75 1.57
N LEU A 212 3.79 -5.71 1.05
CA LEU A 212 5.21 -5.42 1.29
C LEU A 212 5.39 -4.50 2.50
N ASP A 213 5.33 -5.09 3.69
CA ASP A 213 5.50 -4.40 4.97
C ASP A 213 6.73 -4.88 5.76
N GLY A 214 7.42 -5.91 5.28
CA GLY A 214 8.55 -6.55 5.94
C GLY A 214 9.81 -5.67 6.04
N LYS A 215 10.65 -5.93 7.05
CA LYS A 215 11.94 -5.23 7.24
C LYS A 215 13.00 -5.60 6.21
N TYR A 216 12.87 -6.75 5.57
CA TYR A 216 13.85 -7.25 4.59
C TYR A 216 13.55 -6.78 3.16
N GLU A 217 12.43 -6.10 2.92
CA GLU A 217 11.91 -5.75 1.59
C GLU A 217 11.82 -4.22 1.45
N GLU A 218 12.92 -3.53 1.77
CA GLU A 218 13.00 -2.05 1.79
C GLU A 218 12.90 -1.41 0.40
N TYR A 219 13.25 -2.16 -0.65
CA TYR A 219 13.36 -1.66 -2.01
C TYR A 219 12.70 -2.61 -3.01
N ILE A 220 11.97 -2.01 -3.94
CA ILE A 220 11.53 -2.64 -5.18
C ILE A 220 11.85 -1.71 -6.34
N CYS A 221 11.82 -2.24 -7.55
CA CYS A 221 12.22 -1.49 -8.72
C CYS A 221 11.20 -1.57 -9.86
N HIS A 222 11.25 -0.57 -10.73
CA HIS A 222 10.44 -0.49 -11.94
C HIS A 222 11.36 -0.41 -13.15
N TYR A 223 11.26 -1.38 -14.05
CA TYR A 223 11.99 -1.39 -15.32
C TYR A 223 11.27 -0.56 -16.35
N THR A 224 11.97 0.41 -16.94
CA THR A 224 11.39 1.32 -17.92
C THR A 224 12.43 1.80 -18.93
N ARG A 225 11.98 2.56 -19.93
CA ARG A 225 12.87 3.16 -20.93
C ARG A 225 13.64 4.34 -20.33
N PRO A 226 14.90 4.57 -20.72
CA PRO A 226 15.63 5.80 -20.37
C PRO A 226 14.80 7.07 -20.60
N SER A 227 14.14 7.19 -21.76
CA SER A 227 13.29 8.32 -22.11
C SER A 227 12.13 8.54 -21.12
N THR A 228 11.43 7.47 -20.76
CA THR A 228 10.37 7.49 -19.74
C THR A 228 10.91 7.85 -18.37
N ALA A 229 12.04 7.25 -17.96
CA ALA A 229 12.68 7.57 -16.69
C ALA A 229 13.08 9.05 -16.61
N PHE A 230 13.61 9.64 -17.70
CA PHE A 230 13.88 11.08 -17.74
C PHE A 230 12.63 11.91 -17.54
N SER A 231 11.53 11.58 -18.21
CA SER A 231 10.25 12.30 -18.03
C SER A 231 9.75 12.27 -16.59
N LEU A 232 9.95 11.15 -15.87
CA LEU A 232 9.58 11.00 -14.45
C LEU A 232 10.52 11.77 -13.49
N LEU A 233 11.73 12.13 -13.93
CA LEU A 233 12.79 12.69 -13.08
C LEU A 233 13.13 14.16 -13.37
N LYS A 234 12.42 14.79 -14.31
CA LYS A 234 12.61 16.21 -14.68
C LYS A 234 12.56 17.13 -13.45
N ASP A 235 13.22 18.28 -13.58
CA ASP A 235 13.27 19.30 -12.52
C ASP A 235 12.14 20.32 -12.76
N ASP A 236 11.24 20.48 -11.81
CA ASP A 236 10.06 21.37 -11.85
C ASP A 236 10.41 22.86 -11.94
N THR A 237 11.70 23.19 -11.80
CA THR A 237 12.19 24.56 -11.62
C THR A 237 12.84 25.16 -12.87
N LYS A 238 12.92 24.41 -13.99
CA LYS A 238 13.72 24.83 -15.16
C LYS A 238 13.03 24.77 -16.52
N ASP A 239 11.83 24.20 -16.64
CA ASP A 239 11.07 24.11 -17.88
C ASP A 239 9.58 24.40 -17.63
N ASP A 240 8.87 24.93 -18.63
CA ASP A 240 7.39 25.06 -18.65
C ASP A 240 6.64 23.70 -18.60
N ASN A 241 7.37 22.58 -18.47
CA ASN A 241 6.84 21.23 -18.44
C ASN A 241 7.15 20.54 -17.10
N LYS A 242 6.12 20.40 -16.25
CA LYS A 242 6.14 19.60 -15.01
C LYS A 242 6.63 18.16 -15.28
N PRO A 243 7.28 17.48 -14.31
CA PRO A 243 7.65 16.08 -14.45
C PRO A 243 6.41 15.21 -14.67
N SER A 244 6.55 14.15 -15.45
CA SER A 244 5.49 13.16 -15.58
C SER A 244 5.32 12.39 -14.26
N LYS A 245 4.08 12.04 -13.96
CA LYS A 245 3.76 11.16 -12.82
C LYS A 245 3.91 9.69 -13.21
N LEU A 246 4.20 8.83 -12.23
CA LEU A 246 4.14 7.38 -12.44
C LEU A 246 2.68 7.02 -12.77
N ARG A 247 2.48 6.07 -13.69
CA ARG A 247 1.13 5.70 -14.15
C ARG A 247 0.75 4.28 -13.71
N LEU A 248 -0.52 4.11 -13.36
CA LEU A 248 -1.17 2.80 -13.30
C LEU A 248 -2.00 2.66 -14.57
N SER A 249 -1.69 1.67 -15.40
CA SER A 249 -2.37 1.45 -16.68
C SER A 249 -3.42 0.36 -16.57
N THR A 250 -4.38 0.34 -17.49
CA THR A 250 -5.39 -0.71 -17.53
C THR A 250 -4.77 -2.10 -17.71
N ILE A 251 -5.33 -3.07 -16.99
CA ILE A 251 -4.90 -4.48 -17.07
C ILE A 251 -5.14 -5.12 -18.45
N LYS A 252 -5.96 -4.50 -19.31
CA LYS A 252 -6.34 -5.06 -20.62
C LYS A 252 -5.16 -5.18 -21.60
N ASN A 253 -4.06 -4.49 -21.35
CA ASN A 253 -2.88 -4.45 -22.24
C ASN A 253 -1.65 -5.18 -21.65
N VAL A 254 -1.86 -6.18 -20.79
CA VAL A 254 -0.77 -7.00 -20.24
C VAL A 254 -0.19 -7.98 -21.25
N ASN A 255 1.09 -8.31 -21.11
CA ASN A 255 1.82 -9.15 -22.05
C ASN A 255 1.51 -10.65 -21.91
N ASP A 256 1.09 -11.10 -20.73
CA ASP A 256 0.77 -12.50 -20.45
C ASP A 256 -0.72 -12.78 -20.79
N PRO A 257 -1.02 -13.60 -21.82
CA PRO A 257 -2.40 -13.91 -22.20
C PRO A 257 -3.14 -14.80 -21.18
N THR A 258 -2.41 -15.44 -20.26
CA THR A 258 -2.97 -16.25 -19.17
C THR A 258 -3.26 -15.41 -17.93
N GLU A 259 -2.81 -14.16 -17.91
CA GLU A 259 -2.99 -13.25 -16.79
C GLU A 259 -4.48 -13.05 -16.49
N GLY A 260 -4.85 -13.20 -15.22
CA GLY A 260 -6.24 -13.17 -14.78
C GLY A 260 -7.07 -14.43 -15.11
N ARG A 261 -6.53 -15.44 -15.79
CA ARG A 261 -7.19 -16.75 -15.98
C ARG A 261 -6.77 -17.79 -14.94
N ILE A 262 -5.48 -17.81 -14.59
CA ILE A 262 -4.87 -18.84 -13.75
C ILE A 262 -5.63 -19.10 -12.44
N LEU A 263 -6.04 -18.03 -11.73
CA LEU A 263 -6.80 -18.16 -10.48
C LEU A 263 -8.18 -18.79 -10.67
N PHE A 264 -8.88 -18.43 -11.74
CA PHE A 264 -10.22 -18.96 -12.02
C PHE A 264 -10.14 -20.42 -12.46
N ASP A 265 -9.14 -20.76 -13.27
CA ASP A 265 -8.83 -22.15 -13.63
C ASP A 265 -8.47 -22.97 -12.37
N TYR A 266 -7.73 -22.39 -11.42
CA TYR A 266 -7.37 -23.05 -10.15
C TYR A 266 -8.60 -23.43 -9.31
N PHE A 267 -9.65 -22.60 -9.36
CA PHE A 267 -10.92 -22.82 -8.68
C PHE A 267 -11.99 -23.50 -9.54
N ASN A 268 -11.71 -23.84 -10.80
CA ASN A 268 -12.69 -24.33 -11.78
C ASN A 268 -13.90 -23.38 -11.95
N LEU A 269 -13.65 -22.07 -11.97
CA LEU A 269 -14.66 -21.04 -12.14
C LEU A 269 -14.64 -20.47 -13.57
N PRO A 270 -15.78 -20.00 -14.11
CA PRO A 270 -15.77 -19.24 -15.34
C PRO A 270 -15.05 -17.90 -15.13
N ASN A 271 -14.03 -17.62 -15.95
CA ASN A 271 -13.38 -16.33 -15.97
C ASN A 271 -14.22 -15.34 -16.76
N ARG A 272 -14.93 -14.46 -16.06
CA ARG A 272 -15.80 -13.45 -16.66
C ARG A 272 -15.13 -12.08 -16.66
N GLU A 273 -15.44 -11.30 -17.69
CA GLU A 273 -15.07 -9.89 -17.70
C GLU A 273 -16.02 -9.12 -16.78
N ILE A 274 -15.44 -8.28 -15.92
CA ILE A 274 -16.18 -7.41 -15.03
C ILE A 274 -15.97 -5.98 -15.54
N ASP A 275 -17.07 -5.28 -15.78
CA ASP A 275 -17.08 -3.90 -16.28
C ASP A 275 -16.70 -2.90 -15.18
N ILE A 276 -15.44 -2.97 -14.73
CA ILE A 276 -14.86 -2.09 -13.71
C ILE A 276 -13.45 -1.65 -14.12
N GLY A 277 -13.12 -0.39 -13.84
CA GLY A 277 -11.80 0.18 -14.10
C GLY A 277 -10.75 -0.45 -13.19
N SER A 278 -9.90 -1.31 -13.75
CA SER A 278 -8.81 -1.97 -13.03
C SER A 278 -7.46 -1.52 -13.59
N PHE A 279 -6.66 -0.86 -12.76
CA PHE A 279 -5.40 -0.23 -13.14
C PHE A 279 -4.26 -0.80 -12.30
N ILE A 280 -3.13 -1.12 -12.94
CA ILE A 280 -1.96 -1.66 -12.25
C ILE A 280 -0.67 -0.93 -12.62
N SER A 281 0.29 -0.97 -11.70
CA SER A 281 1.70 -0.71 -11.99
C SER A 281 2.55 -1.85 -11.43
N CYS A 282 3.56 -2.27 -12.20
CA CYS A 282 4.35 -3.46 -11.93
C CYS A 282 5.75 -3.10 -11.44
N PHE A 283 6.22 -3.85 -10.46
CA PHE A 283 7.53 -3.72 -9.84
C PHE A 283 8.16 -5.11 -9.68
N THR A 284 9.43 -5.17 -9.31
CA THR A 284 10.10 -6.44 -8.97
C THR A 284 11.10 -6.23 -7.86
N PHE A 285 11.39 -7.30 -7.11
CA PHE A 285 12.50 -7.33 -6.15
C PHE A 285 13.88 -7.26 -6.83
N ASN A 286 13.96 -7.69 -8.09
CA ASN A 286 15.21 -7.86 -8.81
C ASN A 286 15.66 -6.56 -9.49
N HIS A 287 16.36 -5.68 -8.78
CA HIS A 287 16.79 -4.36 -9.30
C HIS A 287 17.90 -4.40 -10.36
N ASP A 288 18.69 -5.46 -10.42
CA ASP A 288 19.75 -5.66 -11.41
C ASP A 288 19.66 -7.04 -12.09
N SER A 289 18.61 -7.26 -12.88
CA SER A 289 18.33 -8.51 -13.59
C SER A 289 18.52 -8.39 -15.09
N LEU A 290 19.37 -9.26 -15.64
CA LEU A 290 19.59 -9.35 -17.08
C LEU A 290 18.32 -9.71 -17.85
N ASN A 291 17.53 -10.65 -17.34
CA ASN A 291 16.29 -11.08 -17.98
C ASN A 291 15.30 -9.91 -18.04
N GLN A 292 15.20 -9.13 -16.96
CA GLN A 292 14.34 -7.95 -16.93
C GLN A 292 14.81 -6.88 -17.92
N PHE A 293 16.11 -6.55 -17.96
CA PHE A 293 16.65 -5.59 -18.93
C PHE A 293 16.51 -6.05 -20.39
N ARG A 294 16.52 -7.36 -20.64
CA ARG A 294 16.33 -7.90 -22.00
C ARG A 294 14.88 -7.86 -22.46
N LEU A 295 13.92 -7.97 -21.55
CA LEU A 295 12.50 -8.06 -21.89
C LEU A 295 11.77 -6.72 -21.77
N TYR A 296 12.10 -5.91 -20.76
CA TYR A 296 11.40 -4.68 -20.42
C TYR A 296 12.26 -3.44 -20.62
N GLY A 297 11.60 -2.29 -20.76
CA GLY A 297 12.28 -0.99 -20.86
C GLY A 297 13.11 -0.78 -22.14
N LYS A 298 12.87 -1.58 -23.18
CA LYS A 298 13.59 -1.47 -24.47
C LYS A 298 13.41 -0.08 -25.08
N GLU A 299 14.48 0.70 -25.13
CA GLU A 299 14.57 1.93 -25.92
C GLU A 299 14.81 1.55 -27.38
N ASN A 300 14.03 2.13 -28.30
CA ASN A 300 14.10 1.83 -29.74
C ASN A 300 14.05 0.33 -30.10
N ASN A 301 13.31 -0.47 -29.31
CA ASN A 301 13.21 -1.92 -29.41
C ASN A 301 14.54 -2.70 -29.26
N GLN A 302 15.59 -2.05 -28.74
CA GLN A 302 16.87 -2.68 -28.48
C GLN A 302 16.83 -3.46 -27.15
N GLU A 303 17.36 -4.69 -27.13
CA GLU A 303 17.52 -5.45 -25.87
C GLU A 303 18.56 -4.81 -24.96
N ALA A 304 18.34 -4.89 -23.65
CA ALA A 304 19.28 -4.40 -22.64
C ALA A 304 19.68 -2.92 -22.85
N SER A 305 18.71 -2.09 -23.24
CA SER A 305 18.82 -0.62 -23.32
C SER A 305 17.95 0.09 -22.27
N GLY A 306 17.25 -0.66 -21.42
CA GLY A 306 16.38 -0.14 -20.37
C GLY A 306 17.12 0.35 -19.11
N VAL A 307 16.36 0.94 -18.20
CA VAL A 307 16.82 1.32 -16.86
C VAL A 307 15.89 0.73 -15.80
N SER A 308 16.42 0.53 -14.60
CA SER A 308 15.68 0.06 -13.43
C SER A 308 15.70 1.16 -12.38
N ILE A 309 14.54 1.72 -12.06
CA ILE A 309 14.39 2.76 -11.04
C ILE A 309 14.08 2.06 -9.71
N VAL A 310 14.93 2.24 -8.70
CA VAL A 310 14.78 1.62 -7.38
C VAL A 310 14.11 2.59 -6.42
N PHE A 311 12.95 2.20 -5.89
CA PHE A 311 12.15 3.01 -4.98
C PHE A 311 12.40 2.62 -3.53
N LYS A 312 12.37 3.62 -2.64
CA LYS A 312 12.32 3.41 -1.19
C LYS A 312 10.91 3.00 -0.78
N LYS A 313 10.79 2.23 0.30
CA LYS A 313 9.50 1.85 0.90
C LYS A 313 8.55 3.03 1.10
N ASP A 314 9.07 4.18 1.53
CA ASP A 314 8.30 5.41 1.76
C ASP A 314 7.60 5.94 0.51
N PHE A 315 7.96 5.50 -0.70
CA PHE A 315 7.23 5.84 -1.91
C PHE A 315 5.80 5.31 -1.87
N PHE A 316 5.59 4.15 -1.23
CA PHE A 316 4.33 3.41 -1.15
C PHE A 316 3.62 3.67 0.17
N SER A 317 2.35 3.27 0.29
CA SER A 317 1.64 3.44 1.56
C SER A 317 2.02 2.36 2.57
N GLU A 318 2.08 2.74 3.84
CA GLU A 318 2.07 1.77 4.92
C GLU A 318 0.67 1.18 5.04
N TYR A 319 0.57 -0.14 5.04
CA TYR A 319 -0.68 -0.80 5.36
C TYR A 319 -0.97 -0.66 6.84
N LEU A 320 -2.01 0.11 7.17
CA LEU A 320 -2.34 0.41 8.56
C LEU A 320 -3.50 -0.44 9.12
N GLY A 321 -4.00 -1.42 8.36
CA GLY A 321 -4.92 -2.46 8.84
C GLY A 321 -6.21 -1.97 9.50
N SER A 322 -6.63 -0.73 9.20
CA SER A 322 -7.70 -0.04 9.92
C SER A 322 -9.10 -0.29 9.35
N CYS A 323 -9.21 -0.57 8.05
CA CYS A 323 -10.44 -0.97 7.37
C CYS A 323 -10.09 -2.11 6.42
N HIS A 324 -10.96 -3.13 6.31
CA HIS A 324 -10.74 -4.24 5.37
C HIS A 324 -11.02 -3.76 3.94
N SER A 325 -10.29 -2.78 3.43
CA SER A 325 -10.60 -2.13 2.15
C SER A 325 -9.37 -1.84 1.31
N ILE A 326 -9.53 -1.93 0.00
CA ILE A 326 -8.59 -1.39 -0.97
C ILE A 326 -8.83 0.12 -1.02
N GLU A 327 -7.90 0.89 -0.43
CA GLU A 327 -8.05 2.33 -0.29
C GLU A 327 -7.98 3.02 -1.66
N CYS A 328 -9.10 3.63 -2.07
CA CYS A 328 -9.26 4.36 -3.34
C CYS A 328 -9.41 5.89 -3.15
N SER A 329 -8.94 6.42 -2.02
CA SER A 329 -9.22 7.78 -1.55
C SER A 329 -8.49 8.89 -2.32
N ARG A 330 -9.21 10.01 -2.50
CA ARG A 330 -8.68 11.28 -3.06
C ARG A 330 -7.81 12.03 -2.07
N GLU A 331 -8.03 11.83 -0.77
CA GLU A 331 -7.29 12.47 0.32
C GLU A 331 -6.40 11.45 1.05
N LYS A 332 -5.20 11.87 1.47
CA LYS A 332 -4.31 11.02 2.27
C LYS A 332 -4.93 10.78 3.65
N PHE A 333 -5.42 9.57 3.90
CA PHE A 333 -5.76 9.16 5.27
C PHE A 333 -4.56 8.50 5.95
N VAL A 334 -3.76 9.28 6.65
CA VAL A 334 -2.71 8.75 7.53
C VAL A 334 -3.31 8.59 8.93
N ASN A 335 -3.28 7.38 9.51
CA ASN A 335 -3.80 7.16 10.87
C ASN A 335 -2.99 7.94 11.92
N ASN A 336 -1.71 8.15 11.66
CA ASN A 336 -0.79 8.97 12.45
C ASN A 336 -0.70 10.39 11.86
N PHE A 337 -0.42 11.38 12.70
CA PHE A 337 -0.04 12.72 12.25
C PHE A 337 1.49 12.82 12.23
N SER A 338 2.09 13.17 11.09
CA SER A 338 3.55 13.28 10.95
C SER A 338 4.10 14.54 11.62
N SER A 339 3.34 15.63 11.60
CA SER A 339 3.72 16.95 12.11
C SER A 339 2.48 17.79 12.41
N LEU A 340 2.67 18.89 13.14
CA LEU A 340 1.63 19.90 13.38
C LEU A 340 1.17 20.59 12.08
N GLU A 341 2.02 20.66 11.05
CA GLU A 341 1.73 21.35 9.77
C GLU A 341 1.04 20.49 8.69
N GLU A 342 0.70 19.22 8.95
CA GLU A 342 -0.06 18.40 7.99
C GLU A 342 -1.45 19.01 7.67
N GLU A 343 -1.88 20.02 8.45
CA GLU A 343 -3.05 20.88 8.26
C GLU A 343 -3.27 21.39 6.82
N SER A 344 -2.22 21.65 6.05
CA SER A 344 -2.37 22.24 4.70
C SER A 344 -2.77 21.26 3.60
N ASN A 345 -2.67 19.94 3.85
CA ASN A 345 -2.90 18.89 2.85
C ASN A 345 -4.12 18.00 3.13
N ILE A 346 -4.84 18.21 4.24
CA ILE A 346 -6.02 17.40 4.58
C ILE A 346 -7.16 17.61 3.55
N ASN A 347 -7.21 18.79 2.92
CA ASN A 347 -8.16 19.15 1.87
C ASN A 347 -7.47 19.55 0.55
N ALA A 348 -6.18 19.28 0.39
CA ALA A 348 -5.53 19.50 -0.90
C ALA A 348 -6.02 18.40 -1.84
N ILE A 349 -7.07 18.72 -2.61
CA ILE A 349 -7.48 17.94 -3.77
C ILE A 349 -6.22 17.73 -4.59
N THR A 350 -5.74 16.49 -4.68
CA THR A 350 -4.66 16.14 -5.59
C THR A 350 -5.08 16.54 -6.99
N ASP A 351 -4.13 17.02 -7.78
CA ASP A 351 -4.33 17.55 -9.14
C ASP A 351 -4.71 16.40 -10.10
N GLY A 352 -5.88 15.79 -9.89
CA GLY A 352 -6.46 14.66 -10.62
C GLY A 352 -5.85 13.27 -10.35
N GLY A 353 -4.76 13.13 -9.60
CA GLY A 353 -4.09 11.84 -9.39
C GLY A 353 -4.46 11.09 -8.11
N ILE A 354 -3.94 9.87 -7.99
CA ILE A 354 -4.14 8.96 -6.86
C ILE A 354 -2.98 9.01 -5.85
N ASN A 355 -3.32 8.80 -4.57
CA ASN A 355 -2.38 8.82 -3.46
C ASN A 355 -1.50 7.56 -3.39
N LYS A 356 -0.63 7.51 -2.38
CA LYS A 356 0.18 6.33 -2.07
C LYS A 356 -0.73 5.11 -1.90
N LEU A 357 -0.40 4.04 -2.60
CA LEU A 357 -1.06 2.75 -2.50
C LEU A 357 -0.08 1.71 -1.96
N PRO A 358 -0.61 0.62 -1.38
CA PRO A 358 0.21 -0.50 -0.98
C PRO A 358 0.69 -1.27 -2.21
N VAL A 359 1.80 -1.99 -2.02
CA VAL A 359 2.33 -2.92 -3.01
C VAL A 359 2.20 -4.33 -2.48
N TYR A 360 1.77 -5.24 -3.34
CA TYR A 360 1.58 -6.65 -3.04
C TYR A 360 2.53 -7.50 -3.88
N ARG A 361 3.09 -8.55 -3.30
CA ARG A 361 3.86 -9.55 -4.04
C ARG A 361 2.91 -10.45 -4.84
N CYS A 362 3.32 -10.90 -6.01
CA CYS A 362 2.53 -11.85 -6.80
C CYS A 362 2.59 -13.27 -6.23
N ILE A 363 1.55 -14.04 -6.52
CA ILE A 363 1.45 -15.49 -6.31
C ILE A 363 1.72 -16.18 -7.65
N TYR A 364 2.63 -17.14 -7.65
CA TYR A 364 2.93 -18.00 -8.78
C TYR A 364 2.26 -19.36 -8.59
N LEU A 365 1.39 -19.75 -9.52
CA LEU A 365 0.64 -21.01 -9.46
C LEU A 365 0.93 -21.90 -10.68
N ASP A 366 0.98 -23.21 -10.43
CA ASP A 366 0.80 -24.24 -11.46
C ASP A 366 -0.36 -25.16 -11.05
N ASN A 367 -1.48 -25.01 -11.74
CA ASN A 367 -2.71 -25.74 -11.45
C ASN A 367 -2.56 -27.25 -11.66
N LYS A 368 -1.61 -27.69 -12.48
CA LYS A 368 -1.41 -29.12 -12.78
C LYS A 368 -0.69 -29.85 -11.65
N TYR A 369 0.22 -29.18 -10.96
CA TYR A 369 1.11 -29.81 -9.97
C TYR A 369 0.92 -29.31 -8.54
N ASP A 370 -0.16 -28.56 -8.25
CA ASP A 370 -0.42 -27.94 -6.94
C ASP A 370 0.78 -27.12 -6.42
N TYR A 371 1.49 -26.48 -7.36
CA TYR A 371 2.64 -25.64 -7.05
C TYR A 371 2.16 -24.23 -6.71
N MET A 372 2.67 -23.70 -5.60
CA MET A 372 2.46 -22.29 -5.23
C MET A 372 3.73 -21.70 -4.63
N LYS A 373 4.12 -20.53 -5.13
CA LYS A 373 5.17 -19.69 -4.55
C LYS A 373 4.78 -18.23 -4.50
N LEU A 374 5.40 -17.50 -3.59
CA LEU A 374 5.27 -16.04 -3.52
C LEU A 374 6.52 -15.39 -4.12
N ALA A 375 6.31 -14.26 -4.80
CA ALA A 375 7.42 -13.40 -5.18
C ALA A 375 8.21 -12.95 -3.95
N LYS A 376 9.54 -12.96 -4.07
CA LYS A 376 10.50 -12.73 -3.00
C LYS A 376 11.81 -12.19 -3.54
N ARG A 377 12.65 -11.67 -2.64
CA ARG A 377 14.03 -11.29 -2.94
C ARG A 377 14.89 -12.50 -3.25
N SER A 378 15.84 -12.29 -4.16
CA SER A 378 16.84 -13.29 -4.49
C SER A 378 17.90 -13.38 -3.38
N GLU A 379 18.49 -14.56 -3.20
CA GLU A 379 19.57 -14.76 -2.22
C GLU A 379 20.78 -13.87 -2.52
N ILE A 380 21.14 -13.74 -3.80
CA ILE A 380 22.30 -12.96 -4.23
C ILE A 380 22.22 -11.48 -3.83
N ASP A 381 21.01 -10.92 -3.70
CA ASP A 381 20.83 -9.54 -3.25
C ASP A 381 21.28 -9.35 -1.79
N PHE A 382 21.04 -10.33 -0.93
CA PHE A 382 21.51 -10.29 0.46
C PHE A 382 23.05 -10.32 0.53
N TYR A 383 23.70 -11.10 -0.34
CA TYR A 383 25.17 -11.10 -0.42
C TYR A 383 25.72 -9.77 -0.93
N ARG A 384 25.10 -9.19 -1.96
CA ARG A 384 25.50 -7.87 -2.51
C ARG A 384 25.38 -6.75 -1.48
N GLU A 385 24.42 -6.88 -0.57
CA GLU A 385 24.17 -5.94 0.53
C GLU A 385 24.99 -6.25 1.80
N SER A 386 25.81 -7.30 1.80
CA SER A 386 26.54 -7.77 2.99
C SER A 386 25.62 -8.15 4.17
N LYS A 387 24.45 -8.73 3.86
CA LYS A 387 23.40 -9.19 4.79
C LYS A 387 23.08 -10.68 4.61
N SER A 388 24.05 -11.50 4.22
CA SER A 388 23.83 -12.92 3.88
C SER A 388 23.29 -13.74 5.06
N ASP A 389 23.65 -13.36 6.29
CA ASP A 389 23.16 -13.93 7.54
C ASP A 389 21.65 -13.71 7.77
N GLU A 390 21.07 -12.65 7.19
CA GLU A 390 19.65 -12.36 7.27
C GLU A 390 18.78 -13.23 6.33
N TYR A 391 19.36 -13.83 5.28
CA TYR A 391 18.61 -14.53 4.23
C TYR A 391 17.78 -15.70 4.76
N THR A 392 18.34 -16.50 5.66
CA THR A 392 17.62 -17.66 6.24
C THR A 392 16.39 -17.20 7.04
N SER A 393 16.53 -16.10 7.79
CA SER A 393 15.42 -15.51 8.55
C SER A 393 14.34 -14.94 7.62
N TYR A 394 14.76 -14.27 6.54
CA TYR A 394 13.85 -13.79 5.50
C TYR A 394 13.07 -14.94 4.86
N LEU A 395 13.76 -16.01 4.47
CA LEU A 395 13.12 -17.16 3.83
C LEU A 395 12.11 -17.86 4.75
N CYS A 396 12.33 -17.89 6.06
CA CYS A 396 11.37 -18.41 7.04
C CYS A 396 10.06 -17.63 6.99
N ILE A 397 10.13 -16.28 7.02
CA ILE A 397 8.96 -15.40 6.93
C ILE A 397 8.20 -15.63 5.61
N ILE A 398 8.91 -15.78 4.50
CA ILE A 398 8.26 -16.06 3.20
C ILE A 398 7.54 -17.40 3.21
N LYS A 399 8.14 -18.45 3.81
CA LYS A 399 7.50 -19.76 3.93
C LYS A 399 6.27 -19.74 4.82
N GLU A 400 6.29 -18.95 5.90
CA GLU A 400 5.11 -18.74 6.76
C GLU A 400 3.98 -18.07 5.96
N LYS A 401 4.29 -17.01 5.21
CA LYS A 401 3.32 -16.36 4.31
C LYS A 401 2.81 -17.30 3.22
N GLU A 402 3.68 -18.12 2.62
CA GLU A 402 3.27 -19.15 1.65
C GLU A 402 2.28 -20.16 2.27
N TYR A 403 2.54 -20.59 3.50
CA TYR A 403 1.64 -21.50 4.22
C TYR A 403 0.28 -20.84 4.50
N GLU A 404 0.27 -19.61 5.00
CA GLU A 404 -0.98 -18.86 5.25
C GLU A 404 -1.80 -18.64 3.98
N VAL A 405 -1.16 -18.22 2.87
CA VAL A 405 -1.82 -18.04 1.58
C VAL A 405 -2.40 -19.37 1.07
N LYS A 406 -1.66 -20.48 1.18
CA LYS A 406 -2.15 -21.80 0.76
C LYS A 406 -3.37 -22.23 1.57
N ASN A 407 -3.36 -22.01 2.89
CA ASN A 407 -4.51 -22.30 3.75
C ASN A 407 -5.74 -21.48 3.37
N ASN A 408 -5.61 -20.16 3.19
CA ASN A 408 -6.74 -19.31 2.80
C ASN A 408 -7.25 -19.68 1.39
N LEU A 409 -6.39 -20.04 0.44
CA LEU A 409 -6.84 -20.53 -0.88
C LEU A 409 -7.64 -21.84 -0.77
N ASN A 410 -7.28 -22.73 0.16
CA ASN A 410 -8.05 -23.94 0.43
C ASN A 410 -9.41 -23.63 1.09
N GLU A 411 -9.45 -22.67 2.01
CA GLU A 411 -10.71 -22.19 2.60
C GLU A 411 -11.63 -21.59 1.54
N ILE A 412 -11.10 -20.75 0.64
CA ILE A 412 -11.85 -20.23 -0.51
C ILE A 412 -12.42 -21.37 -1.35
N ARG A 413 -11.62 -22.43 -1.63
CA ARG A 413 -12.09 -23.59 -2.40
C ARG A 413 -13.29 -24.27 -1.74
N VAL A 414 -13.27 -24.43 -0.41
CA VAL A 414 -14.39 -25.00 0.35
C VAL A 414 -15.62 -24.10 0.28
N MET A 415 -15.46 -22.79 0.54
CA MET A 415 -16.57 -21.82 0.49
C MET A 415 -17.20 -21.74 -0.90
N LEU A 416 -16.39 -21.74 -1.96
CA LEU A 416 -16.88 -21.74 -3.33
C LEU A 416 -17.70 -23.00 -3.62
N LYS A 417 -17.27 -24.17 -3.15
CA LYS A 417 -18.04 -25.41 -3.29
C LYS A 417 -19.40 -25.29 -2.61
N ASP A 418 -19.44 -24.80 -1.38
CA ASP A 418 -20.69 -24.64 -0.62
C ASP A 418 -21.65 -23.63 -1.27
N ILE A 419 -21.11 -22.56 -1.87
CA ILE A 419 -21.91 -21.57 -2.62
C ILE A 419 -22.47 -22.18 -3.90
N LEU A 420 -21.64 -22.87 -4.69
CA LEU A 420 -22.00 -23.41 -6.01
C LEU A 420 -22.97 -24.60 -5.92
N GLU A 421 -22.88 -25.41 -4.87
CA GLU A 421 -23.77 -26.55 -4.64
C GLU A 421 -25.12 -26.14 -4.01
N ASN A 422 -25.27 -24.86 -3.62
CA ASN A 422 -26.51 -24.36 -3.04
C ASN A 422 -27.63 -24.30 -4.10
N LYS A 423 -28.82 -24.81 -3.76
CA LYS A 423 -30.00 -24.84 -4.64
C LYS A 423 -30.46 -23.45 -5.12
N ASP A 424 -30.20 -22.40 -4.35
CA ASP A 424 -30.61 -21.03 -4.65
C ASP A 424 -29.51 -20.27 -5.43
N PHE A 425 -28.40 -20.93 -5.77
CA PHE A 425 -27.35 -20.39 -6.63
C PHE A 425 -27.89 -20.11 -8.04
N ASN A 426 -27.48 -18.98 -8.62
CA ASN A 426 -27.89 -18.61 -9.98
C ASN A 426 -26.73 -17.99 -10.79
N GLU A 427 -26.91 -17.96 -12.11
CA GLU A 427 -25.85 -17.59 -13.05
C GLU A 427 -25.25 -16.18 -12.82
N PRO A 428 -26.02 -15.13 -12.45
CA PRO A 428 -25.48 -13.84 -12.04
C PRO A 428 -24.52 -13.88 -10.84
N MET A 429 -24.64 -14.86 -9.93
CA MET A 429 -23.74 -14.94 -8.76
C MET A 429 -22.29 -15.24 -9.16
N HIS A 430 -22.04 -15.85 -10.32
CA HIS A 430 -20.69 -16.01 -10.84
C HIS A 430 -20.02 -14.66 -11.13
N ASP A 431 -20.77 -13.62 -11.54
CA ASP A 431 -20.22 -12.27 -11.74
C ASP A 431 -19.80 -11.66 -10.41
N LEU A 432 -20.58 -11.90 -9.35
CA LEU A 432 -20.24 -11.46 -8.00
C LEU A 432 -19.03 -12.20 -7.44
N ILE A 433 -18.90 -13.50 -7.66
CA ILE A 433 -17.69 -14.26 -7.29
C ILE A 433 -16.47 -13.71 -8.04
N ASN A 434 -16.59 -13.46 -9.35
CA ASN A 434 -15.52 -12.85 -10.14
C ASN A 434 -15.16 -11.45 -9.62
N TYR A 435 -16.15 -10.66 -9.17
CA TYR A 435 -15.96 -9.35 -8.56
C TYR A 435 -15.20 -9.45 -7.23
N ILE A 436 -15.59 -10.38 -6.34
CA ILE A 436 -14.93 -10.60 -5.04
C ILE A 436 -13.47 -11.05 -5.22
N LEU A 437 -13.20 -11.93 -6.20
CA LEU A 437 -11.86 -12.45 -6.46
C LEU A 437 -10.97 -11.51 -7.28
N LEU A 438 -11.51 -10.37 -7.74
CA LEU A 438 -10.84 -9.44 -8.64
C LEU A 438 -9.47 -8.95 -8.14
N PRO A 439 -9.26 -8.61 -6.85
CA PRO A 439 -7.95 -8.22 -6.35
C PRO A 439 -6.89 -9.32 -6.51
N LEU A 440 -7.26 -10.58 -6.24
CA LEU A 440 -6.36 -11.73 -6.40
C LEU A 440 -6.14 -12.08 -7.87
N LYS A 441 -7.15 -11.87 -8.73
CA LYS A 441 -7.03 -12.07 -10.18
C LYS A 441 -5.81 -11.34 -10.75
N PHE A 442 -5.50 -10.15 -10.23
CA PHE A 442 -4.37 -9.33 -10.68
C PHE A 442 -3.06 -9.59 -9.93
N LEU A 443 -3.04 -10.48 -8.93
CA LEU A 443 -1.83 -10.85 -8.21
C LEU A 443 -1.35 -12.26 -8.54
N VAL A 444 -2.15 -13.06 -9.25
CA VAL A 444 -1.85 -14.45 -9.58
C VAL A 444 -1.30 -14.57 -10.99
N LYS A 445 -0.13 -15.22 -11.11
CA LYS A 445 0.56 -15.50 -12.37
C LYS A 445 0.86 -16.99 -12.51
N HIS A 446 1.10 -17.42 -13.73
CA HIS A 446 1.59 -18.77 -14.00
C HIS A 446 3.03 -18.94 -13.44
N ALA A 447 3.33 -20.12 -12.90
CA ALA A 447 4.64 -20.43 -12.31
C ALA A 447 5.84 -20.25 -13.26
N ALA A 448 5.61 -20.32 -14.58
CA ALA A 448 6.63 -20.06 -15.59
C ALA A 448 7.22 -18.64 -15.53
N PHE A 449 6.53 -17.69 -14.89
CA PHE A 449 6.98 -16.31 -14.71
C PHE A 449 7.62 -16.06 -13.33
N GLU A 450 7.92 -17.10 -12.56
CA GLU A 450 8.48 -16.97 -11.20
C GLU A 450 9.77 -16.14 -11.17
N ASP A 451 10.63 -16.26 -12.19
CA ASP A 451 11.88 -15.49 -12.29
C ASP A 451 11.69 -13.97 -12.33
N GLU A 452 10.47 -13.49 -12.61
CA GLU A 452 10.15 -12.06 -12.58
C GLU A 452 10.14 -11.49 -11.16
N GLN A 453 9.83 -12.32 -10.15
CA GLN A 453 9.69 -11.90 -8.74
C GLN A 453 8.89 -10.59 -8.61
N GLU A 454 7.73 -10.58 -9.26
CA GLU A 454 6.92 -9.40 -9.51
C GLU A 454 6.10 -8.99 -8.28
N CYS A 455 5.97 -7.68 -8.13
CA CYS A 455 5.10 -7.03 -7.18
C CYS A 455 4.19 -6.05 -7.92
N ARG A 456 2.98 -5.84 -7.44
CA ARG A 456 1.98 -5.00 -8.09
C ARG A 456 1.33 -4.05 -7.12
N MET A 457 1.12 -2.86 -7.62
CA MET A 457 0.20 -1.89 -7.08
C MET A 457 -1.03 -1.91 -7.98
N PHE A 458 -2.23 -1.91 -7.40
CA PHE A 458 -3.46 -1.88 -8.18
C PHE A 458 -4.49 -0.92 -7.58
N PHE A 459 -5.35 -0.42 -8.46
CA PHE A 459 -6.44 0.49 -8.14
C PHE A 459 -7.69 0.05 -8.89
N ILE A 460 -8.81 -0.06 -8.18
CA ILE A 460 -10.08 -0.56 -8.74
C ILE A 460 -11.16 0.49 -8.48
N THR A 461 -11.75 1.02 -9.55
CA THR A 461 -12.75 2.10 -9.50
C THR A 461 -13.74 2.00 -10.66
N ASP A 462 -14.74 2.88 -10.65
CA ASP A 462 -15.68 3.05 -11.75
C ASP A 462 -14.98 3.52 -13.04
N LEU A 463 -15.44 3.08 -14.21
CA LEU A 463 -14.88 3.55 -15.49
C LEU A 463 -15.15 5.05 -15.74
N PHE A 464 -16.13 5.62 -15.06
CA PHE A 464 -16.48 7.04 -15.10
C PHE A 464 -15.77 7.88 -14.03
N ASP A 465 -14.79 7.31 -13.32
CA ASP A 465 -13.94 8.05 -12.39
C ASP A 465 -13.17 9.16 -13.13
N ASP A 466 -13.36 10.40 -12.71
CA ASP A 466 -12.82 11.61 -13.34
C ASP A 466 -11.29 11.70 -13.31
N ARG A 467 -10.64 10.91 -12.44
CA ARG A 467 -9.17 10.79 -12.38
C ARG A 467 -8.60 9.99 -13.54
N ILE A 468 -9.42 9.18 -14.21
CA ILE A 468 -8.97 8.32 -15.31
C ILE A 468 -8.63 9.20 -16.51
N GLN A 469 -7.34 9.21 -16.87
CA GLN A 469 -6.87 9.82 -18.10
C GLN A 469 -6.98 8.81 -19.24
N SER A 470 -7.47 9.27 -20.39
CA SER A 470 -7.60 8.45 -21.58
C SER A 470 -6.81 9.05 -22.74
N SER A 471 -6.04 8.20 -23.43
CA SER A 471 -5.35 8.53 -24.66
C SER A 471 -5.90 7.66 -25.77
N PHE A 472 -6.77 8.25 -26.60
CA PHE A 472 -7.37 7.54 -27.73
C PHE A 472 -6.30 7.08 -28.74
N ASN A 473 -5.30 7.92 -28.99
CA ASN A 473 -4.21 7.62 -29.92
C ASN A 473 -3.34 6.44 -29.44
N GLU A 474 -3.07 6.37 -28.14
CA GLU A 474 -2.29 5.29 -27.54
C GLU A 474 -3.15 4.08 -27.17
N LYS A 475 -4.48 4.15 -27.38
CA LYS A 475 -5.47 3.15 -26.96
C LYS A 475 -5.28 2.73 -25.50
N SER A 476 -5.00 3.71 -24.64
CA SER A 476 -4.64 3.50 -23.26
C SER A 476 -5.53 4.35 -22.33
N MET A 477 -5.77 3.81 -21.14
CA MET A 477 -6.29 4.57 -20.01
C MET A 477 -5.35 4.35 -18.83
N TYR A 478 -5.17 5.40 -18.03
CA TYR A 478 -4.28 5.34 -16.88
C TYR A 478 -4.71 6.29 -15.76
N LEU A 479 -4.24 5.99 -14.55
CA LEU A 479 -4.29 6.86 -13.39
C LEU A 479 -2.89 7.38 -13.09
N GLU A 480 -2.78 8.65 -12.74
CA GLU A 480 -1.51 9.25 -12.33
C GLU A 480 -1.27 9.11 -10.83
N TYR A 481 -0.13 8.56 -10.47
CA TYR A 481 0.32 8.38 -9.09
C TYR A 481 1.05 9.64 -8.61
N GLU A 482 0.46 10.32 -7.64
CA GLU A 482 0.91 11.64 -7.15
C GLU A 482 2.29 11.67 -6.49
N PRO A 483 2.73 10.66 -5.71
CA PRO A 483 4.03 10.69 -5.07
C PRO A 483 5.18 10.96 -6.05
N SER A 484 6.03 11.93 -5.71
CA SER A 484 7.17 12.34 -6.54
C SER A 484 8.17 11.19 -6.71
N VAL A 485 8.37 10.73 -7.95
CA VAL A 485 9.37 9.70 -8.26
C VAL A 485 10.76 10.17 -7.83
N LYS A 486 11.16 11.38 -8.24
CA LYS A 486 12.50 11.94 -8.01
C LYS A 486 12.92 12.00 -6.53
N GLU A 487 11.99 12.38 -5.66
CA GLU A 487 12.26 12.49 -4.22
C GLU A 487 12.39 11.12 -3.54
N ASN A 488 11.75 10.10 -4.11
CA ASN A 488 11.61 8.78 -3.49
C ASN A 488 12.50 7.69 -4.11
N ILE A 489 13.31 8.01 -5.12
CA ILE A 489 14.30 7.06 -5.63
C ILE A 489 15.45 6.86 -4.63
N LYS A 490 15.91 5.61 -4.53
CA LYS A 490 17.20 5.26 -3.94
C LYS A 490 18.30 5.41 -4.99
N GLU A 491 18.15 4.70 -6.11
CA GLU A 491 19.17 4.57 -7.15
C GLU A 491 18.54 4.17 -8.49
N ILE A 492 19.29 4.31 -9.58
CA ILE A 492 18.89 3.88 -10.92
C ILE A 492 19.99 2.97 -11.47
N TYR A 493 19.62 1.78 -11.92
CA TYR A 493 20.52 0.88 -12.63
C TYR A 493 20.36 1.02 -14.14
N LEU A 494 21.48 1.26 -14.81
CA LEU A 494 21.60 1.32 -16.25
C LEU A 494 22.00 -0.05 -16.77
N SER A 495 21.23 -0.58 -17.72
CA SER A 495 21.70 -1.69 -18.56
C SER A 495 22.85 -1.24 -19.46
N ILE A 496 23.54 -2.20 -20.07
CA ILE A 496 24.72 -1.94 -20.92
C ILE A 496 24.40 -0.97 -22.07
N GLY A 497 23.24 -1.11 -22.73
CA GLY A 497 22.80 -0.20 -23.78
C GLY A 497 22.38 1.19 -23.27
N ALA A 498 22.14 1.34 -21.97
CA ALA A 498 21.76 2.61 -21.35
C ALA A 498 22.95 3.42 -20.81
N TYR A 499 24.19 2.90 -20.86
CA TYR A 499 25.36 3.59 -20.30
C TYR A 499 25.61 4.98 -20.91
N GLN A 500 25.24 5.18 -22.18
CA GLN A 500 25.33 6.49 -22.84
C GLN A 500 24.48 7.58 -22.17
N TYR A 501 23.50 7.20 -21.34
CA TYR A 501 22.64 8.12 -20.61
C TYR A 501 23.14 8.43 -19.19
N GLU A 502 24.28 7.88 -18.75
CA GLU A 502 24.77 8.00 -17.37
C GLU A 502 24.91 9.46 -16.92
N ASP A 503 25.67 10.28 -17.66
CA ASP A 503 25.89 11.69 -17.32
C ASP A 503 24.58 12.49 -17.28
N PHE A 504 23.61 12.11 -18.11
CA PHE A 504 22.28 12.72 -18.10
C PHE A 504 21.53 12.40 -16.80
N PHE A 505 21.56 11.16 -16.32
CA PHE A 505 20.96 10.80 -15.04
C PHE A 505 21.69 11.45 -13.86
N ILE A 506 23.03 11.47 -13.87
CA ILE A 506 23.82 12.15 -12.83
C ILE A 506 23.42 13.62 -12.73
N ARG A 507 23.32 14.30 -13.88
CA ARG A 507 22.90 15.71 -13.94
C ARG A 507 21.47 15.92 -13.45
N THR A 508 20.54 15.06 -13.86
CA THR A 508 19.11 15.16 -13.50
C THR A 508 18.89 14.93 -11.99
N LEU A 509 19.62 13.97 -11.41
CA LEU A 509 19.54 13.65 -9.99
C LEU A 509 20.40 14.56 -9.11
N LYS A 510 21.35 15.28 -9.70
CA LYS A 510 22.37 16.08 -8.99
C LYS A 510 23.17 15.24 -7.97
N ASP A 511 23.31 13.95 -8.25
CA ASP A 511 23.93 12.98 -7.35
C ASP A 511 24.46 11.79 -8.15
N SER A 512 25.79 11.70 -8.28
CA SER A 512 26.42 10.59 -9.00
C SER A 512 26.35 9.26 -8.25
N SER A 513 26.17 9.29 -6.93
CA SER A 513 26.10 8.07 -6.12
C SER A 513 24.81 7.27 -6.33
N LYS A 514 23.77 7.90 -6.90
CA LYS A 514 22.48 7.27 -7.22
C LYS A 514 22.45 6.59 -8.59
N VAL A 515 23.49 6.70 -9.40
CA VAL A 515 23.52 6.10 -10.75
C VAL A 515 24.47 4.91 -10.75
N CYS A 516 23.92 3.74 -11.07
CA CYS A 516 24.62 2.46 -11.03
C CYS A 516 24.66 1.84 -12.43
N ARG A 517 25.80 1.23 -12.79
CA ARG A 517 25.92 0.42 -14.00
C ARG A 517 25.69 -1.05 -13.67
N SER A 518 24.72 -1.70 -14.31
CA SER A 518 24.53 -3.15 -14.25
C SER A 518 25.81 -3.84 -14.71
N ARG A 519 26.27 -4.85 -13.98
CA ARG A 519 27.46 -5.66 -14.35
C ARG A 519 27.09 -7.02 -14.95
N ASN A 520 25.82 -7.20 -15.30
CA ASN A 520 25.35 -8.45 -15.88
C ASN A 520 26.06 -8.73 -17.22
N PRO A 521 26.47 -9.97 -17.48
CA PRO A 521 27.14 -10.33 -18.73
C PRO A 521 26.14 -10.27 -19.89
N PHE A 522 26.26 -9.27 -20.76
CA PHE A 522 25.50 -9.17 -22.00
C PHE A 522 26.44 -8.93 -23.18
N ARG A 523 26.23 -9.66 -24.27
CA ARG A 523 26.91 -9.42 -25.54
C ARG A 523 25.90 -8.77 -26.47
N ASN A 524 26.16 -7.53 -26.86
CA ASN A 524 25.41 -6.88 -27.94
C ASN A 524 25.57 -7.74 -29.20
N LYS A 525 24.44 -8.12 -29.81
CA LYS A 525 24.42 -8.78 -31.12
C LYS A 525 24.44 -7.74 -32.22
#